data_AF-A0AA38GGC8-F1
#
_entry.id   AF-A0AA38GGC8-F1
#
_cell.length_a   1.000
_cell.length_b   1.000
_cell.length_c   1.000
_cell.angle_alpha   90.00
_cell.angle_beta   90.00
_cell.angle_gamma   90.00
#
_symmetry.space_group_name_H-M   'P 1'
#
loop_
_entity.id
_entity.type
_entity.pdbx_description
1 polymer ?
#
loop_
_entity_poly.entity_id
_entity_poly.type
_entity_poly.pdbx_seq_one_letter_code
_entity_poly.pdbx_strand_id
1 'polypeptide(L)' 'LQPTNTVLQLADQSIVVPDGVVEDIMVTVESWEYPVDFMVLQPKAQKLGYPVILGRPWLATVAAYIDCRSGNMTILNG' A
#
# COMPACT_ATOMS: atom_id res chain seq x y z
N LEU A 1 0.55 14.65 -7.54
CA LEU A 1 1.23 13.34 -7.58
C LEU A 1 2.56 13.55 -8.28
N GLN A 2 3.63 12.97 -7.76
CA GLN A 2 4.90 12.92 -8.48
C GLN A 2 4.76 11.98 -9.67
N PRO A 3 5.20 12.39 -10.88
CA PRO A 3 5.20 11.51 -12.04
C PRO A 3 6.03 10.25 -11.77
N THR A 4 5.55 9.10 -12.26
CA THR A 4 6.29 7.85 -12.21
C THR A 4 6.24 7.15 -13.56
N ASN A 5 7.32 6.49 -13.94
CA ASN A 5 7.38 5.64 -15.14
C ASN A 5 7.03 4.18 -14.83
N THR A 6 6.50 3.91 -13.64
CA THR A 6 6.15 2.56 -13.20
C THR A 6 4.87 2.09 -13.90
N VAL A 7 4.84 0.81 -14.26
CA VAL A 7 3.66 0.13 -14.77
C VAL A 7 3.38 -1.09 -13.91
N LEU A 8 2.13 -1.29 -13.53
CA LEU A 8 1.72 -2.44 -12.71
C LEU A 8 1.05 -3.50 -13.57
N GLN A 9 1.43 -4.76 -13.35
CA GLN A 9 0.68 -5.91 -13.82
C GLN A 9 -0.09 -6.50 -12.64
N LEU A 10 -1.42 -6.50 -12.74
CA LEU A 10 -2.30 -7.04 -11.71
C LEU A 10 -2.39 -8.57 -11.82
N ALA A 11 -2.98 -9.21 -10.81
CA ALA A 11 -3.16 -10.66 -10.76
C ALA A 11 -4.04 -11.21 -11.90
N ASP A 12 -4.96 -10.39 -12.43
CA ASP A 12 -5.76 -10.70 -13.62
C ASP A 12 -5.00 -10.47 -14.93
N GLN A 13 -3.68 -10.25 -14.84
CA GLN A 13 -2.75 -9.92 -15.94
C GLN A 13 -3.03 -8.57 -16.62
N SER A 14 -4.01 -7.80 -16.13
CA SER A 14 -4.26 -6.48 -16.68
C SER A 14 -3.15 -5.50 -16.29
N ILE A 15 -2.85 -4.59 -17.21
CA ILE A 15 -1.84 -3.56 -17.02
C ILE A 15 -2.52 -2.28 -16.53
N VAL A 16 -1.97 -1.67 -15.49
CA VAL A 16 -2.42 -0.38 -14.95
C VAL A 16 -1.25 0.60 -14.91
N VAL A 17 -1.47 1.78 -15.46
CA VAL A 17 -0.58 2.93 -15.32
C VAL A 17 -1.07 3.75 -14.12
N PRO A 18 -0.24 3.95 -13.10
CA PRO A 18 -0.58 4.83 -11.98
C PRO A 18 -0.74 6.28 -12.42
N ASP A 19 -1.57 7.04 -11.70
CA ASP A 19 -1.64 8.50 -11.88
C ASP A 19 -0.39 9.20 -11.33
N GLY A 20 0.35 8.51 -10.47
CA GLY A 20 1.61 8.97 -9.90
C GLY A 20 1.82 8.43 -8.50
N VAL A 21 2.80 9.01 -7.81
CA VAL A 21 3.15 8.67 -6.43
C VAL A 21 2.83 9.87 -5.53
N VAL A 22 2.37 9.60 -4.31
CA VAL A 22 2.40 10.57 -3.21
C VAL A 22 3.44 10.09 -2.22
N GLU A 23 4.36 10.98 -1.86
CA GLU A 23 5.54 10.65 -1.06
C GLU A 23 5.36 11.15 0.38
N ASP A 24 6.09 10.54 1.32
CA ASP A 24 6.19 10.95 2.72
C ASP A 24 4.85 11.09 3.46
N ILE A 25 3.87 10.23 3.15
CA ILE A 25 2.61 10.19 3.88
C ILE A 25 2.79 9.44 5.20
N MET A 26 2.50 10.11 6.31
CA MET A 26 2.50 9.47 7.63
C MET A 26 1.29 8.56 7.78
N VAL A 27 1.57 7.28 8.03
CA VAL A 27 0.55 6.29 8.39
C VAL A 27 0.67 5.99 9.87
N THR A 28 -0.39 6.28 10.61
CA THR A 28 -0.49 5.91 12.02
C THR A 28 -0.98 4.48 12.15
N VAL A 29 -0.19 3.62 12.80
CA VAL A 29 -0.64 2.31 13.24
C VAL A 29 -0.46 2.21 14.75
N GLU A 30 -1.58 2.02 15.44
CA GLU A 30 -1.66 2.14 16.90
C GLU A 30 -1.16 3.50 17.39
N SER A 31 0.06 3.57 17.93
CA SER A 31 0.68 4.80 18.46
C SER A 31 1.91 5.26 17.69
N TRP A 32 2.23 4.61 16.56
CA TRP A 32 3.45 4.84 15.79
C TRP A 32 3.13 5.41 14.43
N GLU A 33 3.99 6.30 13.94
CA GLU A 33 3.87 6.94 12.63
C GLU A 33 5.01 6.50 11.72
N TYR A 34 4.67 5.99 10.54
CA TYR A 34 5.64 5.57 9.55
C TYR A 34 5.46 6.41 8.28
N PRO A 35 6.54 6.99 7.72
CA PRO A 35 6.48 7.61 6.41
C PRO A 35 6.34 6.52 5.34
N VAL A 36 5.40 6.72 4.40
CA VAL A 36 5.10 5.77 3.33
C VAL A 36 4.83 6.51 2.03
N ASP A 37 5.42 6.00 0.95
CA ASP A 37 5.07 6.44 -0.40
C ASP A 37 3.94 5.56 -0.94
N PHE A 38 2.89 6.19 -1.48
CA PHE A 38 1.75 5.50 -2.09
C PHE A 38 1.67 5.75 -3.58
N MET A 39 1.49 4.66 -4.32
CA MET A 39 1.15 4.71 -5.73
C MET A 39 -0.36 4.88 -5.89
N VAL A 40 -0.80 5.94 -6.57
CA VAL A 40 -2.22 6.24 -6.76
C VAL A 40 -2.71 5.63 -8.05
N LEU A 41 -3.76 4.79 -7.96
CA LEU A 41 -4.37 4.09 -9.08
C LEU A 41 -5.81 4.57 -9.29
N GLN A 42 -6.22 4.75 -10.55
CA GLN A 42 -7.62 4.97 -10.88
C GLN A 42 -8.41 3.66 -10.81
N PRO A 43 -9.47 3.58 -9.99
CA PRO A 43 -10.32 2.40 -9.93
C PRO A 43 -11.02 2.17 -11.29
N LYS A 44 -10.95 0.95 -11.82
CA LYS A 44 -11.72 0.56 -13.02
C LYS A 44 -13.24 0.62 -12.82
N ALA A 45 -13.70 0.55 -11.56
CA ALA A 45 -15.09 0.68 -11.17
C ALA A 45 -15.17 1.50 -9.89
N GLN A 46 -16.23 2.31 -9.78
CA GLN A 46 -16.52 3.08 -8.57
C GLN A 46 -17.00 2.10 -7.48
N LYS A 47 -16.05 1.43 -6.84
CA LYS A 47 -16.30 0.58 -5.68
C LYS A 47 -16.49 1.47 -4.44
N LEU A 48 -17.32 1.01 -3.51
CA LEU A 48 -17.40 1.66 -2.19
C LEU A 48 -16.06 1.49 -1.48
N GLY A 49 -15.39 2.60 -1.20
CA GLY A 49 -14.10 2.64 -0.52
C GLY A 49 -12.89 2.60 -1.46
N TYR A 50 -11.83 3.31 -1.06
CA TYR A 50 -10.53 3.30 -1.70
C TYR A 50 -9.61 2.41 -0.85
N PRO A 51 -9.50 1.10 -1.14
CA PRO A 51 -8.68 0.21 -0.32
C PRO A 51 -7.21 0.60 -0.44
N VAL A 52 -6.53 0.70 0.70
CA VAL A 52 -5.08 0.91 0.77
C VAL A 52 -4.38 -0.45 0.68
N ILE A 53 -3.34 -0.53 -0.15
CA ILE A 53 -2.51 -1.72 -0.29
C ILE A 53 -1.13 -1.40 0.26
N LEU A 54 -0.74 -2.07 1.35
CA LEU A 54 0.58 -1.95 1.94
C LEU A 54 1.51 -2.98 1.32
N GLY A 55 2.52 -2.50 0.60
CA GLY A 55 3.49 -3.34 -0.09
C GLY A 55 4.49 -4.01 0.87
N ARG A 56 5.25 -4.97 0.34
CA ARG A 56 6.34 -5.63 1.07
C ARG A 56 7.37 -4.68 1.69
N PRO A 57 7.79 -3.57 1.03
CA PRO A 57 8.73 -2.63 1.63
C PRO A 57 8.23 -2.07 2.97
N TRP A 58 6.97 -1.62 3.01
CA TRP A 58 6.37 -1.11 4.24
C TRP A 58 6.24 -2.20 5.31
N LEU A 59 5.77 -3.40 4.92
CA LEU A 59 5.66 -4.55 5.82
C LEU A 59 7.02 -4.94 6.42
N ALA A 60 8.11 -4.79 5.66
CA ALA A 60 9.46 -5.03 6.15
C ALA A 60 9.92 -3.96 7.15
N THR A 61 9.59 -2.68 6.93
CA THR A 61 9.92 -1.57 7.85
C THR A 61 9.37 -1.82 9.25
N VAL A 62 8.10 -2.23 9.34
CA VAL A 62 7.41 -2.47 10.61
C VAL A 62 7.66 -3.88 11.17
N ALA A 63 8.49 -4.70 10.50
CA ALA A 63 8.72 -6.10 10.81
C ALA A 63 7.40 -6.88 11.01
N ALA A 64 6.47 -6.74 10.06
CA ALA A 64 5.13 -7.32 10.16
C ALA A 64 5.14 -8.86 10.21
N TYR A 65 4.41 -9.41 11.18
CA TYR A 65 3.97 -10.80 11.20
C TYR A 65 2.51 -10.88 10.77
N ILE A 66 2.23 -11.62 9.70
CA ILE A 66 0.87 -11.76 9.14
C ILE A 66 0.42 -13.21 9.29
N ASP A 67 -0.63 -13.43 10.09
CA ASP A 67 -1.36 -14.69 10.13
C ASP A 67 -2.50 -14.65 9.11
N CYS A 68 -2.25 -15.26 7.95
CA CYS A 68 -3.22 -15.31 6.86
C CYS A 68 -4.48 -16.12 7.22
N ARG A 69 -4.40 -17.07 8.16
CA ARG A 69 -5.54 -17.91 8.53
C ARG A 69 -6.48 -17.16 9.46
N SER A 70 -5.94 -16.44 10.44
CA SER A 70 -6.75 -15.68 11.39
C SER A 70 -7.10 -14.27 10.88
N GLY A 71 -6.40 -13.78 9.86
CA GLY A 71 -6.56 -12.42 9.33
C GLY A 71 -5.93 -11.35 10.21
N ASN A 72 -5.00 -11.73 11.10
CA ASN A 72 -4.35 -10.80 12.01
C ASN A 72 -2.98 -10.37 11.49
N MET A 73 -2.61 -9.14 11.82
CA MET A 73 -1.27 -8.62 11.61
C MET A 73 -0.74 -8.07 12.93
N THR A 74 0.52 -8.37 13.23
CA THR A 74 1.25 -7.82 14.37
C THR A 74 2.47 -7.08 13.84
N ILE A 75 2.68 -5.88 14.33
CA ILE A 75 3.87 -5.07 14.07
C ILE A 75 4.87 -5.34 15.19
N LEU A 76 6.11 -5.64 14.84
CA LEU A 76 7.15 -5.97 15.81
C LEU A 76 8.12 -4.82 16.07
N ASN A 77 8.16 -3.82 15.17
CA ASN A 77 8.90 -2.58 15.34
C ASN A 77 7.91 -1.42 15.40
N GLY A 78 7.44 -1.14 16.63
CA GLY A 78 6.81 0.11 17.02
C GLY A 78 7.88 1.17 17.20
#